data_AF-A0A0P7ZB60-F1
#
_entry.id   AF-A0A0P7ZB60-F1
#
_cell.length_a   1.000
_cell.length_b   1.000
_cell.length_c   1.000
_cell.angle_alpha   90.00
_cell.angle_beta   90.00
_cell.angle_gamma   90.00
#
_symmetry.space_group_name_H-M   'P 1'
#
loop_
_entity.id
_entity.type
_entity.pdbx_description
1 polymer ?
#
loop_
_entity_poly.entity_id
_entity_poly.type
_entity_poly.pdbx_seq_one_letter_code
_entity_poly.pdbx_strand_id
1 'polypeptide(L)'
;MRVMASYEKWFEGKPELDILRIIGLFDRPAEGGAIGALRAELPINGLTSKLEGLSKDNWRFALNNLREVKLIAKEDQHRLDALDCHPLIREYFGERLKTSNPAAWKEAHSRLYEYYKSHAKEYPDTIEEMTPLYLTVAHGCQADRQQEAAQIFYGRIRRKAEGFSWRKLGTFAADLAALSNFLDSSGNMAASVLTDEYKAFILNAAGFCLRSLGRLGEAVQPMKAGLKVTIALNQWSNAARITGNISEIYLAMGDIRQAQNYAKRSVKLADKSGDAFNE
;
A
#
# COMPACT_ATOMS: atom_id res chain seq x y z
N MET A 1 -19.70 2.90 16.84
CA MET A 1 -19.26 1.53 17.19
C MET A 1 -20.39 0.58 17.62
N ARG A 2 -21.33 0.97 18.50
CA ARG A 2 -22.40 0.07 18.96
C ARG A 2 -23.28 -0.53 17.85
N VAL A 3 -23.63 0.26 16.83
CA VAL A 3 -24.47 -0.19 15.71
C VAL A 3 -23.81 -1.31 14.89
N MET A 4 -22.52 -1.18 14.54
CA MET A 4 -21.82 -2.20 13.76
C MET A 4 -21.66 -3.51 14.54
N ALA A 5 -21.43 -3.43 15.86
CA ALA A 5 -21.38 -4.61 16.73
C ALA A 5 -22.73 -5.35 16.80
N SER A 6 -23.85 -4.62 16.75
CA SER A 6 -25.18 -5.23 16.66
C SER A 6 -25.38 -5.99 15.36
N TYR A 7 -24.91 -5.45 14.23
CA TYR A 7 -24.95 -6.16 12.94
C TYR A 7 -24.01 -7.37 12.90
N GLU A 8 -22.81 -7.28 13.47
CA GLU A 8 -21.90 -8.42 13.60
C GLU A 8 -22.59 -9.58 14.34
N LYS A 9 -23.28 -9.28 15.46
CA LYS A 9 -24.06 -10.28 16.20
C LYS A 9 -25.28 -10.79 15.42
N TRP A 10 -25.97 -9.92 14.68
CA TRP A 10 -27.16 -10.32 13.91
C TRP A 10 -26.84 -11.25 12.73
N PHE A 11 -25.68 -11.08 12.12
CA PHE A 11 -25.20 -11.91 11.01
C PHE A 11 -24.25 -13.03 11.43
N GLU A 12 -24.11 -13.28 12.73
CA GLU A 12 -23.27 -14.37 13.25
C GLU A 12 -23.67 -15.72 12.63
N GLY A 13 -22.69 -16.43 12.08
CA GLY A 13 -22.88 -17.72 11.43
C GLY A 13 -23.50 -17.68 10.03
N LYS A 14 -23.78 -16.49 9.47
CA LYS A 14 -24.42 -16.30 8.16
C LYS A 14 -23.46 -15.76 7.09
N PRO A 15 -23.75 -15.99 5.79
CA PRO A 15 -22.94 -15.48 4.67
C PRO A 15 -22.73 -13.96 4.68
N GLU A 16 -23.70 -13.19 5.17
CA GLU A 16 -23.65 -11.73 5.23
C GLU A 16 -22.45 -11.21 6.03
N LEU A 17 -22.10 -11.88 7.14
CA LEU A 17 -20.95 -11.48 7.94
C LEU A 17 -19.62 -11.74 7.21
N ASP A 18 -19.51 -12.88 6.52
CA ASP A 18 -18.35 -13.20 5.69
C ASP A 18 -18.20 -12.16 4.55
N ILE A 19 -19.31 -11.77 3.91
CA ILE A 19 -19.33 -10.70 2.88
C ILE A 19 -18.85 -9.36 3.45
N LEU A 20 -19.35 -8.95 4.62
CA LEU A 20 -18.94 -7.69 5.25
C LEU A 20 -17.45 -7.68 5.61
N ARG A 21 -16.92 -8.81 6.09
CA ARG A 21 -15.48 -8.99 6.36
C ARG A 21 -14.64 -8.97 5.08
N ILE A 22 -15.11 -9.60 4.00
CA ILE A 22 -14.46 -9.52 2.68
C ILE A 22 -14.38 -8.07 2.20
N ILE A 23 -15.49 -7.32 2.26
CA ILE A 23 -15.52 -5.92 1.79
C ILE A 23 -14.57 -5.03 2.63
N GLY A 24 -14.37 -5.38 3.90
CA GLY A 24 -13.39 -4.73 4.79
C GLY A 24 -11.92 -4.88 4.37
N LEU A 25 -11.61 -5.76 3.41
CA LEU A 25 -10.25 -5.91 2.85
C LEU A 25 -9.92 -4.84 1.79
N PHE A 26 -10.90 -4.05 1.35
CA PHE A 26 -10.75 -3.10 0.25
C PHE A 26 -10.96 -1.66 0.71
N ASP A 27 -10.11 -0.75 0.24
CA ASP A 27 -10.20 0.70 0.45
C ASP A 27 -11.13 1.41 -0.55
N ARG A 28 -11.65 0.64 -1.52
CA ARG A 28 -12.45 1.08 -2.66
C ARG A 28 -13.52 0.04 -2.99
N PRO A 29 -14.46 0.30 -3.91
CA PRO A 29 -15.41 -0.71 -4.40
C PRO A 29 -14.71 -2.02 -4.75
N ALA A 30 -15.15 -3.11 -4.12
CA ALA A 30 -14.56 -4.43 -4.28
C ALA A 30 -15.06 -5.03 -5.59
N GLU A 31 -14.18 -5.25 -6.55
CA GLU A 31 -14.56 -5.78 -7.85
C GLU A 31 -14.89 -7.28 -7.79
N GLY A 32 -15.81 -7.73 -8.65
CA GLY A 32 -16.31 -9.10 -8.65
C GLY A 32 -15.22 -10.15 -8.83
N GLY A 33 -14.21 -9.88 -9.67
CA GLY A 33 -13.08 -10.79 -9.88
C GLY A 33 -12.23 -11.00 -8.63
N ALA A 34 -11.94 -9.93 -7.88
CA ALA A 34 -11.19 -10.02 -6.62
C ALA A 34 -12.00 -10.75 -5.52
N ILE A 35 -13.31 -10.50 -5.44
CA ILE A 35 -14.21 -11.25 -4.57
C ILE A 35 -14.24 -12.73 -4.96
N GLY A 36 -14.25 -13.02 -6.27
CA GLY A 36 -14.15 -14.38 -6.81
C GLY A 36 -12.86 -15.08 -6.40
N ALA A 37 -11.72 -14.38 -6.45
CA ALA A 37 -10.42 -14.92 -6.03
C ALA A 37 -10.39 -15.27 -4.53
N LEU A 38 -11.03 -14.45 -3.68
CA LEU A 38 -11.18 -14.76 -2.25
C LEU A 38 -12.05 -16.01 -2.01
N ARG A 39 -13.06 -16.22 -2.86
CA ARG A 39 -14.01 -17.34 -2.79
C ARG A 39 -13.56 -18.58 -3.57
N ALA A 40 -12.32 -18.62 -4.07
CA ALA A 40 -11.78 -19.75 -4.83
C ALA A 40 -11.71 -21.05 -4.00
N GLU A 41 -11.38 -22.17 -4.66
CA GLU A 41 -11.70 -23.56 -4.29
C GLU A 41 -11.48 -23.99 -2.82
N LEU A 42 -10.50 -23.42 -2.11
CA LEU A 42 -10.32 -23.69 -0.68
C LEU A 42 -10.82 -22.51 0.16
N PRO A 43 -11.80 -22.70 1.06
CA PRO A 43 -12.24 -21.65 1.96
C PRO A 43 -11.12 -21.14 2.86
N ILE A 44 -11.12 -19.83 3.11
CA ILE A 44 -10.28 -19.21 4.13
C ILE A 44 -10.99 -19.40 5.47
N ASN A 45 -10.38 -20.20 6.35
CA ASN A 45 -10.94 -20.52 7.67
C ASN A 45 -11.31 -19.26 8.46
N GLY A 46 -12.59 -19.13 8.78
CA GLY A 46 -13.13 -17.99 9.53
C GLY A 46 -13.39 -16.72 8.73
N LEU A 47 -13.32 -16.77 7.39
CA LEU A 47 -13.64 -15.66 6.50
C LEU A 47 -14.55 -16.01 5.33
N THR A 48 -14.36 -17.17 4.68
CA THR A 48 -15.17 -17.55 3.50
C THR A 48 -15.88 -18.89 3.67
N SER A 49 -15.83 -19.49 4.85
CA SER A 49 -16.44 -20.79 5.14
C SER A 49 -17.96 -20.81 4.96
N LYS A 50 -18.66 -19.68 5.19
CA LYS A 50 -20.12 -19.59 4.93
C LYS A 50 -20.45 -19.31 3.47
N LEU A 51 -19.44 -19.07 2.65
CA LEU A 51 -19.57 -18.79 1.22
C LEU A 51 -19.24 -20.00 0.36
N GLU A 52 -18.66 -21.05 0.94
CA GLU A 52 -18.36 -22.31 0.27
C GLU A 52 -19.63 -22.99 -0.23
N GLY A 53 -19.66 -23.36 -1.51
CA GLY A 53 -20.82 -24.01 -2.14
C GLY A 53 -22.09 -23.17 -2.19
N LEU A 54 -22.02 -21.87 -1.85
CA LEU A 54 -23.19 -21.01 -1.80
C LEU A 54 -23.76 -20.81 -3.22
N SER A 55 -25.03 -21.17 -3.42
CA SER A 55 -25.70 -21.00 -4.71
C SER A 55 -25.77 -19.51 -5.12
N LYS A 56 -25.93 -19.26 -6.42
CA LYS A 56 -26.10 -17.88 -6.94
C LYS A 56 -27.30 -17.17 -6.30
N ASP A 57 -28.39 -17.89 -6.04
CA ASP A 57 -29.59 -17.34 -5.42
C ASP A 57 -29.38 -17.02 -3.95
N ASN A 58 -28.71 -17.89 -3.19
CA ASN A 58 -28.38 -17.61 -1.79
C ASN A 58 -27.37 -16.48 -1.65
N TRP A 59 -26.42 -16.36 -2.58
CA TRP A 59 -25.52 -15.20 -2.67
C TRP A 59 -26.30 -13.90 -2.90
N ARG A 60 -27.21 -13.88 -3.87
CA ARG A 60 -28.08 -12.72 -4.14
C ARG A 60 -28.97 -12.38 -2.96
N PHE A 61 -29.52 -13.39 -2.27
CA PHE A 61 -30.31 -13.20 -1.07
C PHE A 61 -29.51 -12.53 0.05
N ALA A 62 -28.30 -13.00 0.33
CA ALA A 62 -27.41 -12.39 1.32
C ALA A 62 -27.07 -10.93 0.96
N LEU A 63 -26.77 -10.65 -0.31
CA LEU A 63 -26.53 -9.27 -0.78
C LEU A 63 -27.77 -8.38 -0.61
N ASN A 64 -28.96 -8.89 -0.92
CA ASN A 64 -30.20 -8.14 -0.76
C ASN A 64 -30.49 -7.82 0.72
N ASN A 65 -30.29 -8.77 1.63
CA ASN A 65 -30.40 -8.52 3.07
C ASN A 65 -29.47 -7.38 3.51
N LEU A 66 -28.21 -7.40 3.07
CA LEU A 66 -27.24 -6.34 3.38
C LEU A 66 -27.64 -4.97 2.79
N ARG A 67 -28.25 -4.94 1.60
CA ARG A 67 -28.75 -3.71 0.95
C ARG A 67 -29.96 -3.13 1.68
N GLU A 68 -30.89 -3.99 2.12
CA GLU A 68 -32.08 -3.57 2.87
C GLU A 68 -31.71 -2.86 4.17
N VAL A 69 -30.69 -3.38 4.88
CA VAL A 69 -30.17 -2.74 6.10
C VAL A 69 -29.11 -1.65 5.82
N LYS A 70 -28.88 -1.29 4.54
CA LYS A 70 -27.97 -0.24 4.08
C LYS A 70 -26.50 -0.44 4.50
N LEU A 71 -26.07 -1.68 4.67
CA LEU A 71 -24.67 -2.00 4.95
C LEU A 71 -23.82 -2.12 3.68
N ILE A 72 -24.45 -2.37 2.54
CA ILE A 72 -23.81 -2.26 1.23
C ILE A 72 -24.66 -1.36 0.33
N ALA A 73 -24.01 -0.73 -0.64
CA ALA A 73 -24.64 0.13 -1.62
C ALA A 73 -25.61 -0.64 -2.53
N LYS A 74 -26.52 0.09 -3.16
CA LYS A 74 -27.35 -0.44 -4.24
C LYS A 74 -26.48 -0.84 -5.43
N GLU A 75 -27.03 -1.66 -6.31
CA GLU A 75 -26.34 -2.09 -7.53
C GLU A 75 -25.92 -0.90 -8.39
N ASP A 76 -24.67 -0.94 -8.83
CA ASP A 76 -24.10 0.02 -9.78
C ASP A 76 -24.32 -0.54 -11.20
N GLN A 77 -25.13 0.16 -12.00
CA GLN A 77 -25.44 -0.26 -13.38
C GLN A 77 -24.21 -0.31 -14.29
N HIS A 78 -23.13 0.40 -13.93
CA HIS A 78 -21.88 0.40 -14.68
C HIS A 78 -20.88 -0.63 -14.15
N ARG A 79 -21.11 -1.21 -12.96
CA ARG A 79 -20.24 -2.21 -12.31
C ARG A 79 -21.09 -3.26 -11.60
N LEU A 80 -21.75 -4.10 -12.39
CA LEU A 80 -22.77 -5.04 -11.93
C LEU A 80 -22.29 -6.00 -10.83
N ASP A 81 -21.01 -6.38 -10.85
CA ASP A 81 -20.44 -7.34 -9.89
C ASP A 81 -19.63 -6.68 -8.77
N ALA A 82 -19.52 -5.35 -8.74
CA ALA A 82 -18.77 -4.65 -7.70
C ALA A 82 -19.62 -4.46 -6.43
N LEU A 83 -19.01 -4.71 -5.27
CA LEU A 83 -19.61 -4.44 -3.98
C LEU A 83 -19.01 -3.17 -3.38
N ASP A 84 -19.88 -2.23 -3.05
CA ASP A 84 -19.48 -1.00 -2.37
C ASP A 84 -20.22 -0.82 -1.05
N CYS A 85 -19.62 -0.08 -0.12
CA CYS A 85 -20.21 0.33 1.13
C CYS A 85 -19.51 1.55 1.70
N HIS A 86 -20.10 2.14 2.74
CA HIS A 86 -19.53 3.30 3.40
C HIS A 86 -18.13 2.98 4.00
N PRO A 87 -17.13 3.88 3.90
CA PRO A 87 -15.77 3.63 4.41
C PRO A 87 -15.71 3.14 5.87
N LEU A 88 -16.55 3.69 6.76
CA LEU A 88 -16.64 3.25 8.16
C LEU A 88 -17.08 1.78 8.33
N ILE A 89 -17.82 1.21 7.38
CA ILE A 89 -18.19 -0.21 7.39
C ILE A 89 -16.96 -1.04 7.04
N ARG A 90 -16.21 -0.63 6.01
CA ARG A 90 -14.96 -1.28 5.59
C ARG A 90 -13.95 -1.29 6.73
N GLU A 91 -13.71 -0.13 7.32
CA GLU A 91 -12.79 0.04 8.44
C GLU A 91 -13.19 -0.84 9.63
N TYR A 92 -14.47 -0.82 10.02
CA TYR A 92 -14.93 -1.63 11.15
C TYR A 92 -14.72 -3.14 10.90
N PHE A 93 -15.23 -3.68 9.79
CA PHE A 93 -15.15 -5.12 9.55
C PHE A 93 -13.73 -5.58 9.19
N GLY A 94 -12.94 -4.72 8.54
CA GLY A 94 -11.52 -4.95 8.26
C GLY A 94 -10.70 -5.05 9.55
N GLU A 95 -10.80 -4.06 10.44
CA GLU A 95 -10.08 -4.07 11.72
C GLU A 95 -10.54 -5.21 12.63
N ARG A 96 -11.85 -5.54 12.63
CA ARG A 96 -12.37 -6.71 13.33
C ARG A 96 -11.78 -8.00 12.80
N LEU A 97 -11.67 -8.19 11.48
CA LEU A 97 -11.05 -9.37 10.89
C LEU A 97 -9.55 -9.44 11.24
N LYS A 98 -8.83 -8.33 11.05
CA LYS A 98 -7.40 -8.21 11.32
C LYS A 98 -7.04 -8.57 12.77
N THR A 99 -7.83 -8.11 13.73
CA THR A 99 -7.57 -8.34 15.15
C THR A 99 -8.05 -9.71 15.64
N SER A 100 -9.21 -10.17 15.18
CA SER A 100 -9.83 -11.43 15.64
C SER A 100 -9.29 -12.68 14.95
N ASN A 101 -8.87 -12.56 13.69
CA ASN A 101 -8.32 -13.66 12.91
C ASN A 101 -7.20 -13.16 11.97
N PRO A 102 -6.00 -12.86 12.52
CA PRO A 102 -4.85 -12.39 11.73
C PRO A 102 -4.41 -13.37 10.63
N ALA A 103 -4.65 -14.68 10.82
CA ALA A 103 -4.32 -15.70 9.82
C ALA A 103 -5.20 -15.57 8.58
N ALA A 104 -6.52 -15.44 8.75
CA ALA A 104 -7.43 -15.21 7.64
C ALA A 104 -7.19 -13.86 6.94
N TRP A 105 -6.85 -12.82 7.71
CA TRP A 105 -6.45 -11.52 7.15
C TRP A 105 -5.26 -11.66 6.19
N LYS A 106 -4.17 -12.30 6.65
CA LYS A 106 -2.96 -12.49 5.84
C LYS A 106 -3.23 -13.35 4.61
N GLU A 107 -3.95 -14.46 4.77
CA GLU A 107 -4.31 -15.35 3.65
C GLU A 107 -5.16 -14.63 2.60
N ALA A 108 -6.18 -13.89 3.03
CA ALA A 108 -7.05 -13.13 2.13
C ALA A 108 -6.26 -12.09 1.33
N HIS A 109 -5.41 -11.32 2.00
CA HIS A 109 -4.54 -10.36 1.33
C HIS A 109 -3.49 -11.03 0.44
N SER A 110 -3.02 -12.24 0.77
CA SER A 110 -2.13 -13.01 -0.10
C SER A 110 -2.83 -13.43 -1.40
N ARG A 111 -4.10 -13.87 -1.32
CA ARG A 111 -4.89 -14.17 -2.53
C ARG A 111 -5.14 -12.93 -3.38
N LEU A 112 -5.47 -11.81 -2.75
CA LEU A 112 -5.63 -10.53 -3.46
C LEU A 112 -4.33 -10.09 -4.11
N TYR A 113 -3.18 -10.25 -3.44
CA TYR A 113 -1.88 -9.99 -4.04
C TYR A 113 -1.67 -10.79 -5.32
N GLU A 114 -1.93 -12.11 -5.33
CA GLU A 114 -1.75 -12.95 -6.52
C GLU A 114 -2.76 -12.60 -7.62
N TYR A 115 -4.00 -12.33 -7.24
CA TYR A 115 -5.04 -11.88 -8.17
C TYR A 115 -4.61 -10.60 -8.91
N TYR A 116 -4.24 -9.54 -8.18
CA TYR A 116 -3.84 -8.28 -8.80
C TYR A 116 -2.53 -8.39 -9.58
N LYS A 117 -1.56 -9.14 -9.06
CA LYS A 117 -0.27 -9.37 -9.73
C LYS A 117 -0.44 -10.05 -11.08
N SER A 118 -1.33 -11.04 -11.18
CA SER A 118 -1.59 -11.80 -12.41
C SER A 118 -2.43 -11.02 -13.44
N HIS A 119 -3.26 -10.08 -13.00
CA HIS A 119 -4.06 -9.22 -13.89
C HIS A 119 -3.32 -7.95 -14.32
N ALA A 120 -2.15 -7.66 -13.73
CA ALA A 120 -1.33 -6.53 -14.08
C ALA A 120 -0.46 -6.82 -15.32
N LYS A 121 -0.41 -5.88 -16.27
CA LYS A 121 0.61 -5.86 -17.34
C LYS A 121 2.01 -5.87 -16.71
N GLU A 122 2.96 -6.55 -17.34
CA GLU A 122 4.34 -6.62 -16.82
C GLU A 122 4.94 -5.21 -16.67
N TYR A 123 4.80 -4.40 -17.72
CA TYR A 123 5.19 -2.99 -17.75
C TYR A 123 4.02 -2.12 -18.25
N PRO A 124 3.17 -1.61 -17.34
CA PRO A 124 2.07 -0.71 -17.70
C PRO A 124 2.59 0.70 -18.05
N ASP A 125 1.96 1.36 -19.02
CA ASP A 125 2.43 2.65 -19.57
C ASP A 125 1.53 3.83 -19.18
N THR A 126 0.37 3.57 -18.59
CA THR A 126 -0.58 4.60 -18.13
C THR A 126 -0.86 4.49 -16.63
N ILE A 127 -1.45 5.54 -16.05
CA ILE A 127 -1.82 5.55 -14.63
C ILE A 127 -2.88 4.47 -14.35
N GLU A 128 -3.86 4.35 -15.26
CA GLU A 128 -4.95 3.38 -15.17
C GLU A 128 -4.40 1.95 -15.17
N GLU A 129 -3.51 1.63 -16.11
CA GLU A 129 -2.86 0.32 -16.20
C GLU A 129 -1.93 0.01 -15.01
N MET A 130 -1.44 1.03 -14.31
CA MET A 130 -0.62 0.89 -13.11
C MET A 130 -1.44 0.45 -11.88
N THR A 131 -2.76 0.69 -11.90
CA THR A 131 -3.65 0.47 -10.76
C THR A 131 -3.54 -0.93 -10.14
N PRO A 132 -3.54 -2.04 -10.92
CA PRO A 132 -3.37 -3.37 -10.36
C PRO A 132 -2.03 -3.55 -9.63
N LEU A 133 -0.93 -2.95 -10.10
CA LEU A 133 0.37 -3.06 -9.42
C LEU A 133 0.37 -2.33 -8.07
N TYR A 134 -0.26 -1.16 -7.97
CA TYR A 134 -0.40 -0.48 -6.68
C TYR A 134 -1.23 -1.30 -5.69
N LEU A 135 -2.29 -1.96 -6.16
CA LEU A 135 -3.10 -2.89 -5.36
C LEU A 135 -2.29 -4.12 -4.93
N THR A 136 -1.48 -4.70 -5.83
CA THR A 136 -0.53 -5.77 -5.50
C THR A 136 0.38 -5.33 -4.35
N VAL A 137 0.96 -4.14 -4.41
CA VAL A 137 1.84 -3.63 -3.34
C VAL A 137 1.09 -3.50 -2.01
N ALA A 138 -0.08 -2.86 -2.01
CA ALA A 138 -0.87 -2.66 -0.80
C ALA A 138 -1.26 -3.98 -0.13
N HIS A 139 -1.79 -4.94 -0.90
CA HIS A 139 -2.18 -6.24 -0.36
C HIS A 139 -0.98 -7.09 0.05
N GLY A 140 0.14 -7.03 -0.68
CA GLY A 140 1.38 -7.71 -0.29
C GLY A 140 1.91 -7.23 1.07
N CYS A 141 1.81 -5.94 1.35
CA CYS A 141 2.19 -5.38 2.65
C CYS A 141 1.30 -5.90 3.80
N GLN A 142 -0.01 -6.06 3.57
CA GLN A 142 -0.94 -6.60 4.56
C GLN A 142 -0.82 -8.13 4.76
N ALA A 143 -0.17 -8.82 3.83
CA ALA A 143 0.00 -10.28 3.82
C ALA A 143 1.37 -10.76 4.33
N ASP A 144 2.19 -9.90 4.95
CA ASP A 144 3.59 -10.18 5.29
C ASP A 144 4.49 -10.54 4.10
N ARG A 145 4.16 -10.02 2.91
CA ARG A 145 4.92 -10.20 1.67
C ARG A 145 5.63 -8.91 1.27
N GLN A 146 6.11 -8.16 2.26
CA GLN A 146 6.66 -6.83 2.01
C GLN A 146 7.89 -6.88 1.09
N GLN A 147 8.75 -7.91 1.20
CA GLN A 147 9.91 -8.04 0.31
C GLN A 147 9.51 -8.20 -1.16
N GLU A 148 8.47 -8.99 -1.46
CA GLU A 148 7.96 -9.17 -2.82
C GLU A 148 7.22 -7.93 -3.31
N ALA A 149 6.40 -7.30 -2.45
CA ALA A 149 5.74 -6.04 -2.76
C ALA A 149 6.76 -4.93 -3.12
N ALA A 150 7.86 -4.84 -2.39
CA ALA A 150 8.94 -3.90 -2.68
C ALA A 150 9.63 -4.20 -4.01
N GLN A 151 9.81 -5.49 -4.37
CA GLN A 151 10.31 -5.89 -5.69
C GLN A 151 9.36 -5.50 -6.82
N ILE A 152 8.05 -5.65 -6.65
CA ILE A 152 7.05 -5.21 -7.63
C ILE A 152 7.11 -3.69 -7.82
N PHE A 153 7.15 -2.94 -6.72
CA PHE A 153 7.24 -1.49 -6.78
C PHE A 153 8.53 -1.04 -7.48
N TYR A 154 9.68 -1.56 -7.05
CA TYR A 154 10.97 -1.19 -7.64
C TYR A 154 11.12 -1.65 -9.09
N GLY A 155 10.71 -2.88 -9.41
CA GLY A 155 10.95 -3.52 -10.70
C GLY A 155 9.96 -3.12 -11.77
N ARG A 156 8.66 -3.10 -11.47
CA ARG A 156 7.59 -2.92 -12.47
C ARG A 156 7.03 -1.49 -12.47
N ILE A 157 6.76 -0.92 -11.30
CA ILE A 157 6.21 0.44 -11.17
C ILE A 157 7.29 1.51 -11.42
N ARG A 158 8.46 1.34 -10.81
CA ARG A 158 9.58 2.30 -10.92
C ARG A 158 10.51 1.98 -12.09
N ARG A 159 10.47 0.76 -12.62
CA ARG A 159 11.41 0.27 -13.65
C ARG A 159 12.87 0.52 -13.25
N LYS A 160 13.18 0.21 -11.99
CA LYS A 160 14.50 0.37 -11.35
C LYS A 160 14.99 1.82 -11.41
N ALA A 161 16.15 2.06 -12.04
CA ALA A 161 16.78 3.37 -12.13
C ALA A 161 16.06 4.33 -13.10
N GLU A 162 15.25 3.82 -14.04
CA GLU A 162 14.47 4.65 -14.97
C GLU A 162 13.53 5.59 -14.21
N GLY A 163 12.95 5.10 -13.12
CA GLY A 163 12.00 5.85 -12.32
C GLY A 163 10.71 6.20 -13.05
N PHE A 164 10.22 5.28 -13.89
CA PHE A 164 9.14 5.47 -14.85
C PHE A 164 7.91 6.18 -14.28
N SER A 165 7.29 5.63 -13.24
CA SER A 165 6.14 6.20 -12.51
C SER A 165 6.20 7.72 -12.33
N TRP A 166 7.19 8.25 -11.59
CA TRP A 166 7.23 9.70 -11.37
C TRP A 166 7.88 10.50 -12.50
N ARG A 167 8.83 9.94 -13.26
CA ARG A 167 9.49 10.69 -14.35
C ARG A 167 8.62 10.83 -15.58
N LYS A 168 7.84 9.80 -15.92
CA LYS A 168 7.02 9.74 -17.13
C LYS A 168 5.55 10.04 -16.85
N LEU A 169 5.03 9.55 -15.73
CA LEU A 169 3.60 9.68 -15.40
C LEU A 169 3.30 10.69 -14.27
N GLY A 170 4.32 11.20 -13.57
CA GLY A 170 4.13 12.17 -12.49
C GLY A 170 3.34 11.63 -11.29
N THR A 171 3.32 10.31 -11.08
CA THR A 171 2.44 9.62 -10.11
C THR A 171 2.88 9.76 -8.63
N PHE A 172 3.39 10.92 -8.21
CA PHE A 172 3.92 11.11 -6.85
C PHE A 172 2.92 10.75 -5.74
N ALA A 173 1.64 11.09 -5.92
CA ALA A 173 0.60 10.77 -4.95
C ALA A 173 0.30 9.26 -4.87
N ALA A 174 0.22 8.57 -6.02
CA ALA A 174 -0.04 7.14 -6.07
C ALA A 174 1.18 6.33 -5.59
N ASP A 175 2.39 6.75 -5.98
CA ASP A 175 3.65 6.18 -5.48
C ASP A 175 3.71 6.31 -3.95
N LEU A 176 3.40 7.50 -3.42
CA LEU A 176 3.39 7.71 -1.97
C LEU A 176 2.35 6.81 -1.28
N ALA A 177 1.13 6.70 -1.81
CA ALA A 177 0.09 5.85 -1.23
C ALA A 177 0.54 4.39 -1.14
N ALA A 178 1.20 3.86 -2.18
CA ALA A 178 1.76 2.52 -2.16
C ALA A 178 2.93 2.39 -1.17
N LEU A 179 3.86 3.35 -1.18
CA LEU A 179 5.02 3.36 -0.29
C LEU A 179 4.63 3.49 1.20
N SER A 180 3.54 4.19 1.51
CA SER A 180 3.04 4.32 2.87
C SER A 180 2.62 2.99 3.49
N ASN A 181 2.32 1.95 2.70
CA ASN A 181 2.02 0.61 3.23
C ASN A 181 3.24 -0.07 3.89
N PHE A 182 4.45 0.44 3.67
CA PHE A 182 5.68 -0.04 4.30
C PHE A 182 6.06 0.73 5.57
N LEU A 183 5.39 1.86 5.83
CA LEU A 183 5.82 2.81 6.85
C LEU A 183 4.88 2.81 8.06
N ASP A 184 5.44 3.14 9.22
CA ASP A 184 4.65 3.46 10.41
C ASP A 184 4.11 4.91 10.35
N SER A 185 3.29 5.29 11.33
CA SER A 185 2.71 6.64 11.43
C SER A 185 3.73 7.75 11.60
N SER A 186 4.97 7.43 11.97
CA SER A 186 6.08 8.39 12.12
C SER A 186 6.94 8.49 10.85
N GLY A 187 6.61 7.72 9.80
CA GLY A 187 7.37 7.68 8.55
C GLY A 187 8.64 6.83 8.62
N ASN A 188 8.80 5.97 9.63
CA ASN A 188 9.87 4.97 9.66
C ASN A 188 9.40 3.67 9.01
N MET A 189 10.31 2.73 8.76
CA MET A 189 9.94 1.39 8.32
C MET A 189 9.09 0.71 9.40
N ALA A 190 7.91 0.21 9.01
CA ALA A 190 7.17 -0.71 9.84
C ALA A 190 8.00 -2.00 10.05
N ALA A 191 7.80 -2.67 11.20
CA ALA A 191 8.47 -3.93 11.49
C ALA A 191 8.18 -4.95 10.37
N SER A 192 9.21 -5.35 9.64
CA SER A 192 9.05 -6.12 8.41
C SER A 192 10.35 -6.82 8.00
N VAL A 193 10.21 -7.94 7.28
CA VAL A 193 11.33 -8.67 6.67
C VAL A 193 11.63 -8.05 5.31
N LEU A 194 12.32 -6.91 5.29
CA LEU A 194 12.93 -6.35 4.07
C LEU A 194 14.45 -6.36 4.20
N THR A 195 15.14 -6.54 3.07
CA THR A 195 16.56 -6.25 2.99
C THR A 195 16.83 -4.75 3.18
N ASP A 196 18.03 -4.42 3.64
CA ASP A 196 18.40 -3.03 3.91
C ASP A 196 18.43 -2.18 2.63
N GLU A 197 18.71 -2.79 1.47
CA GLU A 197 18.63 -2.11 0.18
C GLU A 197 17.21 -1.64 -0.11
N TYR A 198 16.21 -2.50 0.09
CA TYR A 198 14.81 -2.13 -0.13
C TYR A 198 14.31 -1.17 0.95
N LYS A 199 14.72 -1.31 2.22
CA LYS A 199 14.41 -0.32 3.26
C LYS A 199 14.91 1.07 2.87
N ALA A 200 16.18 1.17 2.48
CA ALA A 200 16.76 2.42 2.01
C ALA A 200 15.98 2.97 0.81
N PHE A 201 15.69 2.13 -0.19
CA PHE A 201 14.95 2.54 -1.37
C PHE A 201 13.55 3.09 -1.03
N ILE A 202 12.74 2.35 -0.25
CA ILE A 202 11.37 2.72 0.11
C ILE A 202 11.34 4.03 0.89
N LEU A 203 12.17 4.16 1.93
CA LEU A 203 12.27 5.37 2.75
C LEU A 203 12.62 6.61 1.91
N ASN A 204 13.63 6.47 1.04
CA ASN A 204 14.06 7.58 0.21
C ASN A 204 13.04 7.93 -0.88
N ALA A 205 12.37 6.93 -1.47
CA ALA A 205 11.31 7.14 -2.45
C ALA A 205 10.09 7.83 -1.81
N ALA A 206 9.70 7.43 -0.59
CA ALA A 206 8.57 8.03 0.13
C ALA A 206 8.86 9.49 0.47
N GLY A 207 10.06 9.77 1.02
CA GLY A 207 10.51 11.13 1.27
C GLY A 207 10.53 11.99 0.01
N PHE A 208 11.00 11.44 -1.11
CA PHE A 208 11.02 12.16 -2.39
C PHE A 208 9.63 12.49 -2.90
N CYS A 209 8.67 11.56 -2.79
CA CYS A 209 7.28 11.83 -3.15
C CYS A 209 6.64 12.89 -2.23
N LEU A 210 6.85 12.79 -0.91
CA LEU A 210 6.39 13.79 0.06
C LEU A 210 6.91 15.20 -0.27
N ARG A 211 8.21 15.31 -0.57
CA ARG A 211 8.84 16.57 -1.00
C ARG A 211 8.17 17.11 -2.27
N SER A 212 7.99 16.25 -3.27
CA SER A 212 7.41 16.63 -4.57
C SER A 212 5.96 17.08 -4.46
N LEU A 213 5.24 16.59 -3.44
CA LEU A 213 3.87 16.99 -3.10
C LEU A 213 3.82 18.19 -2.14
N GLY A 214 4.96 18.83 -1.82
CA GLY A 214 5.01 19.99 -0.92
C GLY A 214 4.87 19.65 0.57
N ARG A 215 4.79 18.37 0.94
CA ARG A 215 4.72 17.90 2.34
C ARG A 215 6.10 17.86 2.98
N LEU A 216 6.77 19.02 2.98
CA LEU A 216 8.19 19.17 3.29
C LEU A 216 8.56 18.66 4.69
N GLY A 217 7.77 19.01 5.72
CA GLY A 217 8.02 18.56 7.09
C GLY A 217 7.96 17.04 7.25
N GLU A 218 7.02 16.40 6.56
CA GLU A 218 6.83 14.94 6.58
C GLU A 218 7.92 14.21 5.79
N ALA A 219 8.50 14.84 4.76
CA ALA A 219 9.57 14.25 3.96
C ALA A 219 10.88 14.03 4.74
N VAL A 220 11.14 14.83 5.79
CA VAL A 220 12.42 14.84 6.50
C VAL A 220 12.70 13.51 7.20
N GLN A 221 11.74 12.96 7.93
CA GLN A 221 11.95 11.74 8.72
C GLN A 221 12.27 10.50 7.88
N PRO A 222 11.48 10.12 6.85
CA PRO A 222 11.79 8.98 6.01
C PRO A 222 13.13 9.17 5.29
N MET A 223 13.48 10.38 4.81
CA MET A 223 14.80 10.61 4.20
C MET A 223 15.95 10.45 5.21
N LYS A 224 15.79 10.91 6.47
CA LYS A 224 16.81 10.70 7.51
C LYS A 224 16.98 9.24 7.88
N ALA A 225 15.88 8.50 7.98
CA ALA A 225 15.92 7.05 8.22
C ALA A 225 16.60 6.34 7.04
N GLY A 226 16.23 6.67 5.80
CA GLY A 226 16.84 6.12 4.59
C GLY A 226 18.33 6.41 4.51
N LEU A 227 18.75 7.65 4.79
CA LEU A 227 20.15 8.06 4.82
C LEU A 227 21.00 7.21 5.78
N LYS A 228 20.48 6.88 6.97
CA LYS A 228 21.19 6.03 7.95
C LYS A 228 21.46 4.65 7.36
N VAL A 229 20.45 4.04 6.73
CA VAL A 229 20.57 2.71 6.10
C VAL A 229 21.54 2.77 4.91
N THR A 230 21.41 3.77 4.04
CA THR A 230 22.30 3.96 2.88
C THR A 230 23.76 4.13 3.28
N ILE A 231 24.05 4.83 4.38
CA ILE A 231 25.40 4.96 4.95
C ILE A 231 25.91 3.61 5.46
N ALA A 232 25.08 2.84 6.18
CA ALA A 232 25.46 1.52 6.68
C ALA A 232 25.79 0.53 5.55
N LEU A 233 25.14 0.69 4.39
CA LEU A 233 25.40 -0.08 3.17
C LEU A 233 26.58 0.47 2.33
N ASN A 234 27.28 1.51 2.79
CA ASN A 234 28.36 2.18 2.05
C ASN A 234 27.95 2.69 0.65
N GLN A 235 26.66 2.99 0.44
CA GLN A 235 26.16 3.52 -0.82
C GLN A 235 26.35 5.05 -0.88
N TRP A 236 27.60 5.50 -0.94
CA TRP A 236 27.99 6.89 -0.74
C TRP A 236 27.33 7.88 -1.71
N SER A 237 27.25 7.54 -3.00
CA SER A 237 26.61 8.39 -4.02
C SER A 237 25.12 8.60 -3.72
N ASN A 238 24.41 7.53 -3.34
CA ASN A 238 23.02 7.63 -2.88
C ASN A 238 22.92 8.46 -1.58
N ALA A 239 23.82 8.26 -0.62
CA ALA A 239 23.82 8.99 0.64
C ALA A 239 24.00 10.50 0.41
N ALA A 240 24.88 10.89 -0.51
CA ALA A 240 25.06 12.28 -0.93
C ALA A 240 23.75 12.85 -1.50
N ARG A 241 23.15 12.18 -2.50
CA ARG A 241 21.88 12.63 -3.11
C ARG A 241 20.75 12.81 -2.08
N ILE A 242 20.60 11.88 -1.14
CA ILE A 242 19.57 11.98 -0.08
C ILE A 242 19.87 13.17 0.83
N THR A 243 21.13 13.36 1.20
CA THR A 243 21.56 14.47 2.06
C THR A 243 21.33 15.83 1.37
N GLY A 244 21.60 15.93 0.08
CA GLY A 244 21.27 17.10 -0.75
C GLY A 244 19.76 17.39 -0.75
N ASN A 245 18.93 16.35 -0.96
CA ASN A 245 17.47 16.52 -0.89
C ASN A 245 17.00 17.03 0.48
N ILE A 246 17.56 16.54 1.59
CA ILE A 246 17.24 17.02 2.94
C ILE A 246 17.64 18.49 3.09
N SER A 247 18.80 18.89 2.56
CA SER A 247 19.24 20.28 2.55
C SER A 247 18.25 21.18 1.82
N GLU A 248 17.82 20.78 0.62
CA GLU A 248 16.83 21.53 -0.18
C GLU A 248 15.47 21.63 0.54
N ILE A 249 15.05 20.58 1.24
CA ILE A 249 13.83 20.60 2.05
C ILE A 249 13.94 21.63 3.18
N TYR A 250 15.05 21.64 3.92
CA TYR A 250 15.25 22.64 4.99
C TYR A 250 15.35 24.06 4.45
N LEU A 251 15.98 24.26 3.30
CA LEU A 251 16.04 25.56 2.63
C LEU A 251 14.64 26.05 2.27
N ALA A 252 13.81 25.19 1.68
CA ALA A 252 12.43 25.52 1.33
C ALA A 252 11.53 25.80 2.54
N MET A 253 11.84 25.21 3.71
CA MET A 253 11.17 25.54 4.98
C MET A 253 11.74 26.80 5.68
N GLY A 254 12.78 27.42 5.13
CA GLY A 254 13.43 28.61 5.71
C GLY A 254 14.46 28.32 6.81
N ASP A 255 14.77 27.06 7.11
CA ASP A 255 15.82 26.69 8.07
C ASP A 255 17.20 26.64 7.38
N ILE A 256 17.75 27.83 7.13
CA ILE A 256 19.03 28.02 6.45
C ILE A 256 20.16 27.31 7.19
N ARG A 257 20.10 27.24 8.53
CA ARG A 257 21.14 26.61 9.35
C ARG A 257 21.20 25.11 9.09
N GLN A 258 20.06 24.42 9.13
CA GLN A 258 20.02 22.99 8.81
C GLN A 258 20.35 22.75 7.34
N ALA A 259 19.84 23.57 6.43
CA ALA A 259 20.15 23.46 5.01
C ALA A 259 21.67 23.46 4.76
N GLN A 260 22.40 24.42 5.31
CA GLN A 260 23.87 24.49 5.16
C GLN A 260 24.59 23.28 5.78
N ASN A 261 24.13 22.79 6.95
CA ASN A 261 24.72 21.62 7.59
C ASN A 261 24.58 20.37 6.72
N TYR A 262 23.39 20.13 6.18
CA TYR A 262 23.16 19.00 5.28
C TYR A 262 23.88 19.17 3.94
N ALA A 263 23.95 20.38 3.37
CA ALA A 263 24.72 20.64 2.15
C ALA A 263 26.20 20.28 2.32
N LYS A 264 26.84 20.74 3.40
CA LYS A 264 28.24 20.39 3.71
C LYS A 264 28.43 18.89 3.92
N ARG A 265 27.47 18.21 4.54
CA ARG A 265 27.51 16.75 4.72
C ARG A 265 27.35 16.02 3.38
N SER A 266 26.55 16.56 2.46
CA SER A 266 26.34 15.99 1.12
C SER A 266 27.64 15.97 0.32
N VAL A 267 28.39 17.08 0.32
CA VAL A 267 29.70 17.18 -0.35
C VAL A 267 30.67 16.14 0.21
N LYS A 268 30.83 16.06 1.53
CA LYS A 268 31.69 15.05 2.17
C LYS A 268 31.33 13.60 1.82
N LEU A 269 30.06 13.31 1.54
CA LEU A 269 29.62 11.98 1.12
C LEU A 269 29.86 11.75 -0.38
N ALA A 270 29.73 12.79 -1.21
CA ALA A 270 30.07 12.73 -2.63
C ALA A 270 31.58 12.49 -2.81
N ASP A 271 32.44 13.19 -2.07
CA ASP A 271 33.89 12.98 -2.11
C ASP A 271 34.27 11.53 -1.77
N LYS A 272 33.55 10.91 -0.82
CA LYS A 272 33.75 9.50 -0.44
C LYS A 272 33.28 8.50 -1.51
N SER A 273 32.39 8.91 -2.40
CA SER A 273 31.82 8.03 -3.41
C SER A 273 32.73 7.82 -4.62
N GLY A 274 33.77 8.65 -4.77
CA GLY A 274 34.59 8.68 -5.98
C GLY A 274 33.94 9.44 -7.14
N ASP A 275 32.69 9.91 -7.01
CA ASP A 275 32.05 10.91 -7.89
C ASP A 275 32.64 12.31 -7.63
N ALA A 276 33.97 12.43 -7.57
CA ALA A 276 34.59 13.74 -7.66
C ALA A 276 34.23 14.30 -9.04
N PHE A 277 33.51 15.43 -9.06
CA PHE A 277 33.36 16.24 -10.26
C PHE A 277 34.75 16.47 -10.84
N ASN A 278 35.06 15.85 -11.99
CA ASN A 278 36.18 16.29 -12.79
C ASN A 278 35.78 17.67 -13.33
N GLU A 279 36.44 18.71 -12.82
CA GLU A 279 36.37 20.08 -13.37
C GLU A 279 36.80 20.13 -14.84
#